data_AF-A0A355D8V1-F1
#
_entry.id   AF-A0A355D8V1-F1
#
_cell.length_a   1.000
_cell.length_b   1.000
_cell.length_c   1.000
_cell.angle_alpha   90.00
_cell.angle_beta   90.00
_cell.angle_gamma   90.00
#
_symmetry.space_group_name_H-M   'P 1'
#
loop_
_entity.id
_entity.type
_entity.pdbx_description
1 polymer ?
#
loop_
_entity_poly.entity_id
_entity_poly.type
_entity_poly.pdbx_seq_one_letter_code
_entity_poly.pdbx_strand_id
1 'polypeptide(L)'
;MNNELDKIPTIIFAKTNVKEDDDNYIKFTLGAFMNSLMVEEFYVRVNNGDFIKVDTYYNLSIEKGVTTIEISLDGTNPLRQVVIKK
;
A
#
# COMPACT_ATOMS: atom_id res chain seq x y z
N MET A 1 -18.11 20.33 17.33
CA MET A 1 -16.94 19.55 16.90
C MET A 1 -17.34 18.82 15.62
N ASN A 2 -16.64 19.07 14.51
CA ASN A 2 -16.86 18.28 13.29
C ASN A 2 -16.27 16.89 13.54
N ASN A 3 -17.14 15.92 13.79
CA ASN A 3 -16.80 14.54 14.09
C ASN A 3 -16.73 13.70 12.79
N GLU A 4 -16.17 14.28 11.73
CA GLU A 4 -16.00 13.57 10.46
C GLU A 4 -14.76 12.67 10.58
N LEU A 5 -14.98 11.45 11.10
CA LEU A 5 -13.99 10.38 11.03
C LEU A 5 -13.68 10.11 9.55
N ASP A 6 -12.40 10.08 9.21
CA ASP A 6 -11.99 9.75 7.85
C ASP A 6 -12.34 8.28 7.59
N LYS A 7 -13.06 8.05 6.49
CA LYS A 7 -13.55 6.72 6.10
C LYS A 7 -12.60 6.00 5.16
N ILE A 8 -11.57 6.70 4.65
CA ILE A 8 -10.64 6.14 3.68
C ILE A 8 -9.24 6.12 4.30
N PRO A 9 -8.61 4.95 4.43
CA PRO A 9 -7.26 4.85 4.97
C PRO A 9 -6.24 5.70 4.19
N THR A 10 -5.26 6.22 4.91
CA THR A 10 -4.03 6.79 4.36
C THR A 10 -3.00 5.67 4.19
N ILE A 11 -2.30 5.67 3.05
CA ILE A 11 -1.20 4.74 2.78
C ILE A 11 0.13 5.44 3.05
N ILE A 12 1.02 4.77 3.76
CA ILE A 12 2.40 5.21 3.97
C ILE A 12 3.33 4.19 3.30
N PHE A 13 4.25 4.71 2.48
CA PHE A 13 5.35 3.93 1.91
C PHE A 13 6.63 4.30 2.67
N ALA A 14 7.14 3.39 3.48
CA ALA A 14 8.43 3.53 4.13
C ALA A 14 9.51 2.87 3.28
N LYS A 15 10.57 3.60 2.95
CA LYS A 15 11.69 3.05 2.19
C LYS A 15 12.39 1.97 3.04
N THR A 16 12.59 0.77 2.51
CA THR A 16 13.42 -0.24 3.18
C THR A 16 14.90 0.11 3.02
N ASN A 17 15.81 -0.73 3.52
CA ASN A 17 17.24 -0.47 3.39
C ASN A 17 17.64 -0.39 1.91
N VAL A 18 18.24 0.73 1.48
CA VAL A 18 18.64 0.97 0.08
C VAL A 18 19.57 -0.12 -0.46
N LYS A 19 20.31 -0.81 0.42
CA LYS A 19 21.16 -1.96 0.03
C LYS A 19 20.37 -3.15 -0.51
N GLU A 20 19.06 -3.20 -0.29
CA GLU A 20 18.18 -4.26 -0.81
C GLU A 20 17.56 -3.92 -2.16
N ASP A 21 17.72 -2.68 -2.63
CA ASP A 21 17.36 -2.30 -3.99
C ASP A 21 18.35 -2.88 -4.99
N ASP A 22 17.89 -3.11 -6.21
CA ASP A 22 18.74 -3.43 -7.35
C ASP A 22 18.32 -2.63 -8.58
N ASP A 23 19.04 -2.82 -9.69
CA ASP A 23 18.81 -2.10 -10.94
C ASP A 23 17.37 -2.26 -11.45
N ASN A 24 16.70 -3.36 -11.11
CA ASN A 24 15.34 -3.69 -11.52
C ASN A 24 14.32 -3.29 -10.46
N TYR A 25 14.60 -3.47 -9.16
CA TYR A 25 13.62 -3.34 -8.09
C TYR A 25 13.95 -2.24 -7.08
N ILE A 26 12.94 -1.48 -6.66
CA ILE A 26 12.99 -0.69 -5.42
C ILE A 26 12.04 -1.28 -4.38
N LYS A 27 12.51 -1.40 -3.15
CA LYS A 27 11.73 -2.00 -2.05
C LYS A 27 11.19 -0.95 -1.09
N PHE A 28 9.97 -1.19 -0.61
CA PHE A 28 9.26 -0.39 0.38
C PHE A 28 8.51 -1.32 1.34
N THR A 29 8.27 -0.84 2.55
CA THR A 29 7.24 -1.37 3.44
C THR A 29 6.03 -0.46 3.34
N LEU A 30 4.87 -1.05 3.03
CA LEU A 30 3.60 -0.37 2.93
C LEU A 30 2.78 -0.64 4.19
N GLY A 31 2.22 0.42 4.78
CA GLY A 31 1.26 0.34 5.88
C GLY A 31 0.05 1.24 5.62
N ALA A 32 -1.10 0.87 6.18
CA ALA A 32 -2.33 1.64 6.12
C ALA A 32 -2.69 2.20 7.51
N PHE A 33 -3.13 3.45 7.55
CA PHE A 33 -3.48 4.17 8.77
C PHE A 33 -4.84 4.84 8.62
N MET A 34 -5.67 4.79 9.65
CA MET A 34 -6.98 5.42 9.67
C MET A 34 -7.24 5.99 11.06
N ASN A 35 -7.67 7.26 11.13
CA ASN A 35 -7.94 7.95 12.41
C ASN A 35 -6.78 7.84 13.41
N SER A 36 -5.54 8.05 12.92
CA SER A 36 -4.29 7.96 13.69
C SER A 36 -3.91 6.57 14.21
N LEU A 37 -4.63 5.52 13.81
CA LEU A 37 -4.35 4.13 14.17
C LEU A 37 -3.88 3.33 12.95
N MET A 38 -3.05 2.33 13.20
CA MET A 38 -2.69 1.33 12.20
C MET A 38 -3.90 0.47 11.87
N VAL A 39 -4.09 0.19 10.58
CA VAL A 39 -5.09 -0.78 10.14
C VAL A 39 -4.47 -2.18 10.27
N GLU A 40 -5.06 -3.01 11.11
CA GLU A 40 -4.55 -4.36 11.40
C GLU A 40 -4.74 -5.30 10.21
N GLU A 41 -5.85 -5.17 9.48
CA GLU A 41 -6.20 -6.01 8.35
C GLU A 41 -6.67 -5.15 7.17
N PHE A 42 -6.02 -5.31 6.02
CA PHE A 42 -6.43 -4.71 4.76
C PHE A 42 -5.96 -5.58 3.60
N TYR A 43 -6.27 -5.17 2.37
CA TYR A 43 -5.91 -5.90 1.17
C TYR A 43 -5.10 -5.01 0.25
N VAL A 44 -4.09 -5.58 -0.41
CA VAL A 44 -3.25 -4.90 -1.40
C VAL A 44 -3.35 -5.64 -2.72
N ARG A 45 -3.54 -4.88 -3.81
CA ARG A 45 -3.38 -5.37 -5.18
C ARG A 45 -2.24 -4.61 -5.84
N VAL A 46 -1.35 -5.34 -6.52
CA VAL A 46 -0.28 -4.77 -7.33
C VAL A 46 -0.56 -5.07 -8.79
N ASN A 47 -0.58 -4.02 -9.63
CA ASN A 47 -0.98 -4.07 -11.03
C ASN A 47 -2.36 -4.74 -11.19
N ASN A 48 -2.51 -5.63 -12.17
CA ASN A 48 -3.76 -6.36 -12.41
C ASN A 48 -3.81 -7.72 -11.69
N GLY A 49 -3.07 -7.86 -10.58
CA GLY A 49 -3.09 -9.08 -9.76
C GLY A 49 -4.35 -9.22 -8.91
N ASP A 50 -4.36 -10.21 -8.02
CA ASP A 50 -5.42 -10.38 -7.04
C ASP A 50 -5.17 -9.53 -5.79
N PHE A 51 -6.24 -9.24 -5.04
CA PHE A 51 -6.11 -8.66 -3.71
C PHE A 51 -5.55 -9.69 -2.73
N ILE A 52 -4.42 -9.35 -2.11
CA ILE A 52 -3.75 -10.17 -1.10
C ILE A 52 -4.08 -9.56 0.27
N LYS A 53 -4.51 -10.40 1.21
CA LYS A 53 -4.73 -10.01 2.61
C LYS A 53 -3.39 -9.66 3.28
N VAL A 54 -3.37 -8.56 4.02
CA VAL A 54 -2.20 -8.04 4.71
C VAL A 54 -2.53 -7.82 6.17
N ASP A 55 -1.75 -8.45 7.03
CA ASP A 55 -1.79 -8.25 8.47
C ASP A 55 -0.73 -7.19 8.83
N THR A 56 -1.15 -5.93 9.01
CA THR A 56 -0.38 -4.70 9.31
C THR A 56 0.54 -4.14 8.21
N TYR A 57 1.45 -4.93 7.63
CA TYR A 57 2.45 -4.43 6.68
C TYR A 57 2.63 -5.32 5.47
N TYR A 58 2.87 -4.69 4.32
CA TYR A 58 3.18 -5.37 3.07
C TYR A 58 4.57 -4.96 2.57
N ASN A 59 5.44 -5.94 2.34
CA ASN A 59 6.72 -5.70 1.68
C ASN A 59 6.49 -5.59 0.17
N LEU A 60 6.59 -4.36 -0.33
CA LEU A 60 6.37 -4.02 -1.72
C LEU A 60 7.70 -3.99 -2.47
N SER A 61 7.79 -4.73 -3.56
CA SER A 61 8.86 -4.62 -4.55
C SER A 61 8.29 -4.00 -5.82
N ILE A 62 8.84 -2.85 -6.23
CA ILE A 62 8.42 -2.10 -7.41
C ILE A 62 9.46 -2.32 -8.50
N GLU A 63 9.03 -2.92 -9.61
CA GLU A 63 9.85 -3.09 -10.80
C GLU A 63 10.01 -1.77 -11.56
N LYS A 64 11.10 -1.66 -12.33
CA LYS A 64 11.31 -0.58 -13.29
C LYS A 64 10.13 -0.46 -14.25
N GLY A 65 9.71 0.76 -14.56
CA GLY A 65 8.51 1.03 -15.34
C GLY A 65 7.37 1.60 -14.49
N VAL A 66 6.15 1.15 -14.75
CA VAL A 66 4.94 1.66 -14.08
C VAL A 66 4.36 0.55 -13.22
N THR A 67 4.22 0.82 -11.92
CA THR A 67 3.53 -0.06 -10.98
C THR A 67 2.32 0.66 -10.40
N THR A 68 1.16 0.01 -10.47
CA THR A 68 -0.06 0.45 -9.78
C THR A 68 -0.20 -0.33 -8.48
N ILE A 69 -0.44 0.36 -7.37
CA ILE A 69 -0.78 -0.24 -6.08
C ILE A 69 -2.16 0.24 -5.67
N GLU A 70 -3.03 -0.69 -5.32
CA GLU A 70 -4.36 -0.41 -4.81
C GLU A 70 -4.55 -1.05 -3.44
N ILE A 71 -5.36 -0.42 -2.59
CA ILE A 71 -5.80 -1.01 -1.32
C ILE A 71 -7.31 -1.16 -1.26
N SER A 72 -7.75 -2.14 -0.48
CA SER A 72 -9.15 -2.38 -0.14
C SER A 72 -9.28 -2.76 1.34
N LEU A 73 -10.44 -2.50 1.94
CA LEU A 73 -10.80 -3.01 3.26
C LEU A 73 -11.65 -4.29 3.19
N ASP A 74 -12.23 -4.61 2.03
CA ASP A 74 -13.12 -5.77 1.83
C ASP A 74 -12.54 -6.82 0.86
N GLY A 75 -11.37 -6.55 0.28
CA GLY A 75 -10.68 -7.43 -0.66
C GLY A 75 -11.29 -7.43 -2.07
N THR A 76 -12.25 -6.55 -2.36
CA THR A 76 -12.96 -6.49 -3.63
C THR A 76 -13.01 -5.08 -4.24
N ASN A 77 -13.33 -4.07 -3.42
CA ASN A 77 -13.51 -2.70 -3.86
C ASN A 77 -12.25 -1.87 -3.56
N PRO A 78 -11.58 -1.28 -4.57
CA PRO A 78 -10.43 -0.42 -4.35
C PRO A 78 -10.86 0.91 -3.72
N LEU A 79 -10.15 1.33 -2.67
CA LEU A 79 -10.40 2.57 -1.92
C LEU A 79 -9.37 3.66 -2.21
N ARG A 80 -8.13 3.27 -2.50
CA ARG A 80 -7.05 4.16 -2.95
C ARG A 80 -6.26 3.46 -4.04
N GLN A 81 -5.72 4.28 -4.94
CA GLN A 81 -4.79 3.86 -5.98
C GLN A 81 -3.58 4.80 -5.95
N VAL A 82 -2.39 4.22 -6.03
CA VAL A 82 -1.11 4.92 -6.15
C VAL A 82 -0.41 4.38 -7.38
N VAL A 83 0.05 5.28 -8.26
CA VAL A 83 0.82 4.93 -9.45
C VAL A 83 2.23 5.43 -9.27
N ILE A 84 3.21 4.52 -9.30
CA ILE A 84 4.62 4.83 -9.15
C ILE A 84 5.31 4.55 -10.48
N LYS A 85 6.15 5.49 -10.92
CA LYS A 85 6.97 5.38 -12.13
C LYS A 85 8.45 5.43 -11.73
N LYS A 86 9.19 4.35 -12.03
CA LYS A 86 10.63 4.21 -11.83
C LYS A 86 11.34 4.20 -13.19
#